data_AF-S9VVI6-F1
#
_entry.id   AF-S9VVI6-F1
#
_cell.length_a   1.000
_cell.length_b   1.000
_cell.length_c   1.000
_cell.angle_alpha   90.00
_cell.angle_beta   90.00
_cell.angle_gamma   90.00
#
_symmetry.space_group_name_H-M   'P 1'
#
loop_
_entity.id
_entity.type
_entity.pdbx_description
1 polymer ?
#
loop_
_entity_poly.entity_id
_entity_poly.type
_entity_poly.pdbx_seq_one_letter_code
_entity_poly.pdbx_strand_id
1 'polypeptide(L)'
;MADEDLFSLAVAQTIDALSFSQTHEVDSDFRAHSRATIESVRSLQREQHNRIESQYGARSASPNFLGTQLLAEYRGEATSVQLAKEAGDPQLTTAISSMTDNQCKLFKKEMKQRIHEWEGCVRDATAQTEVTAEQKAPLRSIYELYKVSKGKVGATETTRGMSTRSTTVEHSVSMAPSTTVRASDSSVVTGVGHSGTSRLSSSTVAADDTPMASIKTTPNAAAAAADTSDIGNSIPRVPIGTVPAEQLSDADLNAEKRRLKQVLHRFESEFERVKGERPNRRDRRGFTAEYHRYGQLKNEIAKREGKPAAD
;
A
#
# COMPACT_ATOMS: atom_id res chain seq x y z
N MET A 1 57.49 6.95 45.51
CA MET A 1 58.00 7.00 44.13
C MET A 1 57.53 5.81 43.30
N ALA A 2 57.52 4.58 43.81
CA ALA A 2 57.04 3.42 43.03
C ALA A 2 55.53 3.44 42.67
N ASP A 3 54.67 4.04 43.50
CA ASP A 3 53.22 4.07 43.24
C ASP A 3 52.80 5.03 42.11
N GLU A 4 53.55 6.12 41.90
CA GLU A 4 53.31 7.09 40.82
C GLU A 4 53.60 6.49 39.44
N ASP A 5 54.62 5.63 39.35
CA ASP A 5 54.99 4.93 38.12
C ASP A 5 53.96 3.84 37.77
N LEU A 6 53.42 3.13 38.77
CA LEU A 6 52.38 2.11 38.57
C LEU A 6 51.06 2.75 38.12
N PHE A 7 50.70 3.89 38.69
CA PHE A 7 49.52 4.64 38.27
C PHE A 7 49.67 5.17 36.84
N SER A 8 50.82 5.75 36.52
CA SER A 8 51.11 6.26 35.16
C SER A 8 51.06 5.14 34.12
N LEU A 9 51.57 3.95 34.45
CA LEU A 9 51.48 2.77 33.59
C LEU A 9 50.04 2.30 33.38
N ALA A 10 49.23 2.26 34.43
CA ALA A 10 47.82 1.87 34.34
C ALA A 10 47.01 2.86 33.48
N VAL A 11 47.29 4.16 33.60
CA VAL A 11 46.67 5.20 32.76
C VAL A 11 47.05 5.00 31.29
N ALA A 12 48.32 4.78 30.98
CA ALA A 12 48.77 4.53 29.60
C ALA A 12 48.09 3.30 28.99
N GLN A 13 48.04 2.18 29.71
CA GLN A 13 47.36 0.95 29.26
C GLN A 13 45.86 1.16 29.03
N THR A 14 45.22 1.97 29.88
CA THR A 14 43.80 2.30 29.73
C THR A 14 43.56 3.14 28.48
N ILE A 15 44.43 4.12 28.19
CA ILE A 15 44.35 4.95 26.98
C ILE A 15 44.52 4.09 25.73
N ASP A 16 45.47 3.16 25.73
CA ASP A 16 45.69 2.24 24.60
C ASP A 16 44.49 1.31 24.38
N ALA A 17 43.94 0.73 25.46
CA ALA A 17 42.76 -0.12 25.39
C ALA A 17 41.52 0.65 24.88
N LEU A 18 41.33 1.88 25.34
CA LEU A 18 40.24 2.75 24.88
C LEU A 18 40.42 3.10 23.40
N SER A 19 41.62 3.51 22.98
CA SER A 19 41.93 3.85 21.58
C SER A 19 41.72 2.66 20.64
N PHE A 20 42.08 1.46 21.09
CA PHE A 20 41.84 0.22 20.37
C PHE A 20 40.34 -0.08 20.24
N SER A 21 39.58 -0.03 21.34
CA SER A 21 38.14 -0.30 21.33
C SER A 21 37.30 0.72 20.53
N GLN A 22 37.83 1.93 20.33
CA GLN A 22 37.22 2.94 19.46
C GLN A 22 37.35 2.60 17.97
N THR A 23 38.42 1.94 17.58
CA THR A 23 38.77 1.68 16.16
C THR A 23 38.55 0.24 15.74
N HIS A 24 38.51 -0.68 16.69
CA HIS A 24 38.38 -2.12 16.47
C HIS A 24 37.19 -2.70 17.23
N GLU A 25 36.67 -3.78 16.70
CA GLU A 25 35.69 -4.65 17.33
C GLU A 25 36.32 -6.03 17.46
N VAL A 26 36.15 -6.67 18.61
CA VAL A 26 36.68 -8.01 18.87
C VAL A 26 35.53 -8.99 18.76
N ASP A 27 35.66 -9.98 17.88
CA ASP A 27 34.64 -11.02 17.70
C ASP A 27 34.69 -12.08 18.80
N SER A 28 33.74 -13.03 18.76
CA SER A 28 33.67 -14.14 19.71
C SER A 28 34.90 -15.06 19.71
N ASP A 29 35.69 -15.02 18.64
CA ASP A 29 36.91 -15.80 18.45
C ASP A 29 38.16 -14.98 18.86
N PHE A 30 37.96 -13.85 19.55
CA PHE A 30 38.99 -12.92 20.00
C PHE A 30 39.82 -12.31 18.85
N ARG A 31 39.28 -12.25 17.63
CA ARG A 31 39.92 -11.59 16.50
C ARG A 31 39.51 -10.13 16.46
N ALA A 32 40.49 -9.27 16.27
CA ALA A 32 40.29 -7.84 16.14
C ALA A 32 40.03 -7.45 14.69
N HIS A 33 38.90 -6.81 14.44
CA HIS A 33 38.54 -6.26 13.13
C HIS A 33 38.45 -4.74 13.22
N SER A 34 39.04 -4.05 12.24
CA SER A 34 38.84 -2.60 12.16
C SER A 34 37.37 -2.30 11.86
N ARG A 35 36.77 -1.38 12.62
CA ARG A 35 35.41 -0.91 12.40
C ARG A 35 35.22 -0.33 11.01
N ALA A 36 36.24 0.33 10.46
CA ALA A 36 36.21 0.86 9.09
C ALA A 36 36.05 -0.26 8.06
N THR A 37 36.73 -1.40 8.25
CA THR A 37 36.57 -2.58 7.39
C THR A 37 35.16 -3.17 7.52
N ILE A 38 34.65 -3.29 8.75
CA ILE A 38 33.28 -3.78 8.99
C ILE A 38 32.25 -2.89 8.29
N GLU A 39 32.37 -1.57 8.43
CA GLU A 39 31.49 -0.60 7.79
C GLU A 39 31.58 -0.66 6.26
N SER A 40 32.79 -0.81 5.71
CA SER A 40 33.01 -1.01 4.27
C SER A 40 32.31 -2.27 3.76
N VAL A 41 32.43 -3.39 4.48
CA VAL A 41 31.75 -4.65 4.11
C VAL A 41 30.24 -4.50 4.20
N ARG A 42 29.71 -3.89 5.28
CA ARG A 42 28.27 -3.62 5.41
C ARG A 42 27.76 -2.69 4.32
N SER A 43 28.56 -1.71 3.90
CA SER A 43 28.25 -0.83 2.78
C SER A 43 28.17 -1.60 1.47
N LEU A 44 29.15 -2.47 1.20
CA LEU A 44 29.15 -3.32 0.02
C LEU A 44 27.96 -4.30 0.00
N GLN A 45 27.63 -4.88 1.16
CA GLN A 45 26.47 -5.77 1.30
C GLN A 45 25.17 -5.03 0.97
N ARG A 46 24.98 -3.81 1.49
CA ARG A 46 23.82 -2.96 1.16
C ARG A 46 23.78 -2.60 -0.33
N GLU A 47 24.93 -2.28 -0.92
CA GLU A 47 25.00 -1.99 -2.35
C GLU A 47 24.64 -3.20 -3.20
N GLN A 48 25.17 -4.38 -2.88
CA GLN A 48 24.82 -5.61 -3.59
C GLN A 48 23.35 -5.96 -3.43
N HIS A 49 22.79 -5.83 -2.23
CA HIS A 49 21.36 -6.01 -1.99
C HIS A 49 20.54 -5.04 -2.87
N ASN A 50 20.88 -3.76 -2.88
CA ASN A 50 20.20 -2.76 -3.70
C ASN A 50 20.31 -3.05 -5.20
N ARG A 51 21.45 -3.53 -5.69
CA ARG A 51 21.62 -3.95 -7.08
C ARG A 51 20.72 -5.14 -7.41
N ILE A 52 20.68 -6.15 -6.54
CA ILE A 52 19.82 -7.31 -6.71
C ILE A 52 18.35 -6.91 -6.71
N GLU A 53 17.93 -6.08 -5.76
CA GLU A 53 16.55 -5.60 -5.68
C GLU A 53 16.17 -4.74 -6.90
N SER A 54 17.09 -3.90 -7.37
CA SER A 54 16.87 -3.11 -8.58
C SER A 54 16.78 -3.97 -9.86
N GLN A 55 17.54 -5.04 -9.95
CA GLN A 55 17.66 -5.84 -11.18
C GLN A 55 16.65 -7.00 -11.23
N TYR A 56 16.42 -7.64 -10.07
CA TYR A 56 15.65 -8.87 -9.91
C TYR A 56 14.51 -8.75 -8.89
N GLY A 57 14.37 -7.62 -8.21
CA GLY A 57 13.28 -7.40 -7.25
C GLY A 57 11.90 -7.33 -7.90
N ALA A 58 10.87 -7.34 -7.06
CA ALA A 58 9.48 -7.28 -7.50
C ALA A 58 9.24 -5.99 -8.30
N ARG A 59 9.02 -6.13 -9.60
CA ARG A 59 8.70 -5.00 -10.48
C ARG A 59 7.28 -4.52 -10.21
N SER A 60 7.12 -3.21 -10.12
CA SER A 60 5.80 -2.58 -10.12
C SER A 60 5.00 -3.08 -11.32
N ALA A 61 3.75 -3.46 -11.09
CA ALA A 61 2.88 -3.93 -12.16
C ALA A 61 2.75 -2.84 -13.23
N SER A 62 2.98 -3.20 -14.50
CA SER A 62 2.87 -2.22 -15.59
C SER A 62 1.42 -1.71 -15.72
N PRO A 63 1.22 -0.48 -16.21
CA PRO A 63 -0.13 0.05 -16.45
C PRO A 63 -0.97 -0.86 -17.36
N ASN A 64 -0.34 -1.47 -18.36
CA ASN A 64 -1.00 -2.40 -19.28
C ASN A 64 -1.41 -3.71 -18.58
N PHE A 65 -0.56 -4.23 -17.70
CA PHE A 65 -0.87 -5.42 -16.91
C PHE A 65 -2.06 -5.17 -15.99
N LEU A 66 -2.01 -4.08 -15.20
CA LEU A 66 -3.11 -3.71 -14.31
C LEU A 66 -4.39 -3.44 -15.10
N GLY A 67 -4.32 -2.71 -16.21
CA GLY A 67 -5.48 -2.45 -17.06
C GLY A 67 -6.12 -3.74 -17.59
N THR A 68 -5.30 -4.68 -18.06
CA THR A 68 -5.76 -6.00 -18.53
C THR A 68 -6.38 -6.81 -17.40
N GLN A 69 -5.79 -6.76 -16.20
CA GLN A 69 -6.30 -7.44 -15.01
C GLN A 69 -7.67 -6.87 -14.61
N LEU A 70 -7.83 -5.54 -14.56
CA LEU A 70 -9.12 -4.88 -14.28
C LEU A 70 -10.19 -5.29 -15.31
N LEU A 71 -9.84 -5.31 -16.59
CA LEU A 71 -10.76 -5.73 -17.65
C LEU A 71 -11.16 -7.20 -17.53
N ALA A 72 -10.23 -8.07 -17.15
CA ALA A 72 -10.49 -9.50 -16.98
C ALA A 72 -11.38 -9.77 -15.75
N GLU A 73 -11.07 -9.13 -14.62
CA GLU A 73 -11.76 -9.31 -13.35
C GLU A 73 -13.22 -8.83 -13.41
N TYR A 74 -13.47 -7.70 -14.06
CA TYR A 74 -14.81 -7.09 -14.14
C TYR A 74 -15.50 -7.27 -15.49
N ARG A 75 -15.03 -8.23 -16.31
CA ARG A 75 -15.55 -8.45 -17.66
C ARG A 75 -17.06 -8.71 -17.66
N GLY A 76 -17.54 -9.54 -16.74
CA GLY A 76 -18.94 -9.95 -16.68
C GLY A 76 -19.86 -8.78 -16.33
N GLU A 77 -19.50 -8.04 -15.29
CA GLU A 77 -20.25 -6.89 -14.80
C GLU A 77 -20.26 -5.76 -15.82
N ALA A 78 -19.11 -5.47 -16.43
CA ALA A 78 -19.00 -4.44 -17.46
C ALA A 78 -19.84 -4.80 -18.72
N THR A 79 -19.82 -6.07 -19.13
CA THR A 79 -20.66 -6.56 -20.24
C THR A 79 -22.14 -6.45 -19.90
N SER A 80 -22.54 -6.77 -18.66
CA SER A 80 -23.94 -6.67 -18.23
C SER A 80 -24.47 -5.23 -18.28
N VAL A 81 -23.63 -4.25 -17.92
CA VAL A 81 -23.96 -2.82 -18.01
C VAL A 81 -24.05 -2.36 -19.46
N GLN A 82 -23.13 -2.82 -20.31
CA GLN A 82 -23.14 -2.48 -21.74
C GLN A 82 -24.40 -3.02 -22.44
N LEU A 83 -24.79 -4.27 -22.16
CA LEU A 83 -26.01 -4.88 -22.68
C LEU A 83 -27.27 -4.12 -22.22
N ALA A 84 -27.33 -3.72 -20.94
CA ALA A 84 -28.44 -2.92 -20.43
C ALA A 84 -28.54 -1.55 -21.14
N LYS A 85 -27.39 -0.93 -21.41
CA LYS A 85 -27.33 0.34 -22.14
C LYS A 85 -27.77 0.19 -23.59
N GLU A 86 -27.36 -0.88 -24.27
CA GLU A 86 -27.74 -1.18 -25.66
C GLU A 86 -29.23 -1.56 -25.79
N ALA A 87 -29.79 -2.24 -24.80
CA ALA A 87 -31.21 -2.57 -24.76
C ALA A 87 -32.12 -1.35 -24.51
N GLY A 88 -31.57 -0.22 -24.06
CA GLY A 88 -32.34 0.98 -23.72
C GLY A 88 -33.30 0.78 -22.54
N ASP A 89 -33.19 -0.33 -21.82
CA ASP A 89 -34.08 -0.70 -20.72
C ASP A 89 -33.38 -0.49 -19.36
N PRO A 90 -33.77 0.54 -18.59
CA PRO A 90 -33.23 0.77 -17.24
C PRO A 90 -33.63 -0.32 -16.23
N GLN A 91 -34.60 -1.19 -16.55
CA GLN A 91 -34.97 -2.34 -15.73
C GLN A 91 -34.18 -3.62 -16.07
N LEU A 92 -33.36 -3.62 -17.12
CA LEU A 92 -32.54 -4.80 -17.42
C LEU A 92 -31.62 -5.08 -16.23
N THR A 93 -31.77 -6.29 -15.67
CA THR A 93 -31.08 -6.67 -14.43
C THR A 93 -29.58 -6.77 -14.70
N THR A 94 -28.83 -5.74 -14.30
CA THR A 94 -27.36 -5.78 -14.31
C THR A 94 -26.85 -6.58 -13.10
N ALA A 95 -25.61 -7.07 -13.18
CA ALA A 95 -24.94 -7.67 -12.02
C ALA A 95 -24.88 -6.70 -10.83
N ILE A 96 -24.81 -5.38 -11.09
CA ILE A 96 -24.87 -4.35 -10.05
C ILE A 96 -26.26 -4.27 -9.43
N SER A 97 -27.33 -4.45 -10.22
CA SER A 97 -28.73 -4.39 -9.75
C SER A 97 -29.05 -5.50 -8.74
N SER A 98 -28.48 -6.69 -8.91
CA SER A 98 -28.70 -7.83 -8.00
C SER A 98 -27.92 -7.75 -6.67
N MET A 99 -26.88 -6.92 -6.58
CA MET A 99 -26.10 -6.75 -5.35
C MET A 99 -26.92 -6.07 -4.24
N THR A 100 -26.73 -6.50 -2.99
CA THR A 100 -27.22 -5.76 -1.80
C THR A 100 -26.53 -4.40 -1.67
N ASP A 101 -27.11 -3.48 -0.88
CA ASP A 101 -26.53 -2.15 -0.66
C ASP A 101 -25.10 -2.22 -0.10
N ASN A 102 -24.85 -3.14 0.83
CA ASN A 102 -23.52 -3.34 1.42
C ASN A 102 -22.52 -3.87 0.39
N GLN A 103 -22.94 -4.84 -0.44
CA GLN A 103 -22.11 -5.36 -1.53
C GLN A 103 -21.79 -4.25 -2.56
N CYS A 104 -22.77 -3.42 -2.91
CA CYS A 104 -22.56 -2.32 -3.85
C CYS A 104 -21.59 -1.25 -3.30
N LYS A 105 -21.65 -0.95 -1.99
CA LYS A 105 -20.70 -0.06 -1.32
C LYS A 105 -19.28 -0.61 -1.32
N LEU A 106 -19.11 -1.90 -1.02
CA LEU A 106 -17.80 -2.56 -1.05
C LEU A 106 -17.25 -2.60 -2.48
N PHE A 107 -18.08 -3.01 -3.44
CA PHE A 107 -17.74 -3.05 -4.86
C PHE A 107 -17.28 -1.68 -5.38
N LYS A 108 -18.03 -0.61 -5.11
CA LYS A 108 -17.66 0.76 -5.49
C LYS A 108 -16.31 1.15 -4.90
N LYS A 109 -16.05 0.82 -3.62
CA LYS A 109 -14.80 1.15 -2.93
C LYS A 109 -13.61 0.41 -3.55
N GLU A 110 -13.77 -0.90 -3.78
CA GLU A 110 -12.75 -1.73 -4.40
C GLU A 110 -12.45 -1.26 -5.84
N MET A 111 -13.48 -1.08 -6.66
CA MET A 111 -13.35 -0.59 -8.03
C MET A 111 -12.61 0.75 -8.08
N LYS A 112 -12.98 1.70 -7.21
CA LYS A 112 -12.29 2.99 -7.10
C LYS A 112 -10.82 2.81 -6.74
N GLN A 113 -10.52 1.90 -5.81
CA GLN A 113 -9.15 1.61 -5.40
C GLN A 113 -8.32 1.05 -6.57
N ARG A 114 -8.85 0.08 -7.32
CA ARG A 114 -8.19 -0.51 -8.48
C ARG A 114 -7.97 0.51 -9.61
N ILE A 115 -8.95 1.38 -9.87
CA ILE A 115 -8.80 2.48 -10.83
C ILE A 115 -7.68 3.44 -10.39
N HIS A 116 -7.64 3.84 -9.11
CA HIS A 116 -6.59 4.73 -8.61
C HIS A 116 -5.20 4.09 -8.64
N GLU A 117 -5.11 2.79 -8.38
CA GLU A 117 -3.87 2.03 -8.49
C GLU A 117 -3.36 2.02 -9.93
N TRP A 118 -4.23 1.70 -10.90
CA TRP A 118 -3.91 1.80 -12.32
C TRP A 118 -3.53 3.22 -12.74
N GLU A 119 -4.30 4.24 -12.36
CA GLU A 119 -3.99 5.64 -12.68
C GLU A 119 -2.66 6.09 -12.04
N GLY A 120 -2.32 5.59 -10.85
CA GLY A 120 -1.02 5.78 -10.23
C GLY A 120 0.11 5.24 -11.10
N CYS A 121 0.01 3.98 -11.52
CA CYS A 121 1.00 3.39 -12.41
C CYS A 121 1.10 4.12 -13.76
N VAL A 122 -0.01 4.61 -14.33
CA VAL A 122 0.04 5.41 -15.57
C VAL A 122 0.80 6.71 -15.35
N ARG A 123 0.53 7.44 -14.26
CA ARG A 123 1.25 8.68 -13.93
C ARG A 123 2.73 8.41 -13.74
N ASP A 124 3.08 7.35 -13.02
CA ASP A 124 4.47 6.97 -12.79
C ASP A 124 5.20 6.61 -14.10
N ALA A 125 4.51 5.90 -15.01
CA ALA A 125 5.08 5.50 -16.31
C ALA A 125 5.18 6.63 -17.34
N THR A 126 4.30 7.64 -17.26
CA THR A 126 4.24 8.74 -18.23
C THR A 126 4.83 10.05 -17.71
N ALA A 127 5.19 10.09 -16.43
CA ALA A 127 5.60 11.29 -15.69
C ALA A 127 4.57 12.44 -15.75
N GLN A 128 3.30 12.12 -16.02
CA GLN A 128 2.20 13.09 -16.08
C GLN A 128 1.52 13.21 -14.73
N THR A 129 1.03 14.42 -14.40
CA THR A 129 0.25 14.67 -13.18
C THR A 129 -1.18 14.13 -13.28
N GLU A 130 -1.72 14.03 -14.48
CA GLU A 130 -3.08 13.57 -14.74
C GLU A 130 -3.13 12.55 -15.88
N VAL A 131 -4.06 11.60 -15.79
CA VAL A 131 -4.29 10.57 -16.81
C VAL A 131 -5.26 11.11 -17.86
N THR A 132 -4.80 11.17 -19.11
CA THR A 132 -5.54 11.74 -20.24
C THR A 132 -6.73 10.87 -20.65
N ALA A 133 -7.69 11.45 -21.39
CA ALA A 133 -8.85 10.73 -21.90
C ALA A 133 -8.47 9.59 -22.86
N GLU A 134 -7.37 9.74 -23.60
CA GLU A 134 -6.83 8.72 -24.50
C GLU A 134 -6.29 7.52 -23.72
N GLN A 135 -5.56 7.77 -22.63
CA GLN A 135 -5.07 6.71 -21.74
C GLN A 135 -6.21 5.96 -21.04
N LYS A 136 -7.32 6.65 -20.74
CA LYS A 136 -8.54 6.04 -20.17
C LYS A 136 -9.37 5.27 -21.18
N ALA A 137 -9.14 5.46 -22.49
CA ALA A 137 -9.93 4.84 -23.55
C ALA A 137 -10.05 3.32 -23.45
N PRO A 138 -8.99 2.56 -23.13
CA PRO A 138 -9.06 1.11 -22.98
C PRO A 138 -9.91 0.64 -21.79
N LEU A 139 -10.08 1.50 -20.78
CA LEU A 139 -10.83 1.19 -19.55
C LEU A 139 -12.21 1.85 -19.49
N ARG A 140 -12.73 2.39 -20.61
CA ARG A 140 -14.05 3.07 -20.63
C ARG A 140 -15.17 2.23 -20.02
N SER A 141 -15.21 0.94 -20.32
CA SER A 141 -16.21 0.01 -19.76
C SER A 141 -16.14 -0.09 -18.23
N ILE A 142 -14.93 -0.03 -17.67
CA ILE A 142 -14.69 -0.03 -16.22
C ILE A 142 -15.15 1.29 -15.59
N TYR A 143 -14.87 2.44 -16.23
CA TYR A 143 -15.34 3.74 -15.74
C TYR A 143 -16.87 3.86 -15.78
N GLU A 144 -17.53 3.32 -16.81
CA GLU A 144 -18.99 3.26 -16.89
C GLU A 144 -19.57 2.35 -15.80
N LEU A 145 -18.98 1.18 -15.58
CA LEU A 145 -19.36 0.28 -14.50
C LEU A 145 -19.24 0.95 -13.12
N TYR A 146 -18.14 1.68 -12.88
CA TYR A 146 -17.97 2.47 -11.67
C TYR A 146 -19.04 3.56 -11.54
N LYS A 147 -19.41 4.25 -12.63
CA LYS A 147 -20.46 5.28 -12.63
C LYS A 147 -21.83 4.69 -12.25
N VAL A 148 -22.19 3.53 -12.79
CA VAL A 148 -23.45 2.82 -12.47
C VAL A 148 -23.48 2.39 -11.01
N SER A 149 -22.40 1.76 -10.51
CA SER A 149 -22.31 1.36 -9.10
C SER A 149 -22.36 2.57 -8.15
N LYS A 150 -21.69 3.68 -8.50
CA LYS A 150 -21.76 4.93 -7.75
C LYS A 150 -23.19 5.50 -7.71
N GLY A 151 -23.91 5.45 -8.83
CA GLY A 151 -25.30 5.88 -8.93
C GLY A 151 -26.24 5.08 -8.03
N LYS A 152 -26.11 3.74 -8.03
CA LYS A 152 -26.90 2.86 -7.16
C LYS A 152 -26.67 3.15 -5.67
N VAL A 153 -25.41 3.29 -5.24
CA VAL A 153 -25.10 3.66 -3.85
C VAL A 153 -25.72 5.01 -3.49
N GLY A 154 -25.62 6.01 -4.37
CA GLY A 154 -26.24 7.31 -4.16
C GLY A 154 -27.75 7.25 -4.01
N ALA A 155 -28.43 6.49 -4.88
CA ALA A 155 -29.88 6.30 -4.80
C ALA A 155 -30.33 5.67 -3.47
N THR A 156 -29.63 4.63 -3.01
CA THR A 156 -29.95 3.97 -1.73
C THR A 156 -29.75 4.88 -0.51
N GLU A 157 -28.76 5.78 -0.55
CA GLU A 157 -28.51 6.75 0.53
C GLU A 157 -29.56 7.86 0.54
N THR A 158 -30.01 8.33 -0.62
CA THR A 158 -31.11 9.30 -0.73
C THR A 158 -32.45 8.69 -0.28
N THR A 159 -32.74 7.44 -0.62
CA THR A 159 -33.96 6.74 -0.17
C THR A 159 -33.97 6.54 1.35
N ARG A 160 -32.81 6.25 1.97
CA ARG A 160 -32.70 6.09 3.43
C ARG A 160 -32.83 7.42 4.18
N GLY A 161 -32.45 8.54 3.56
CA GLY A 161 -32.69 9.89 4.06
C GLY A 161 -34.14 10.38 3.92
N MET A 162 -34.93 9.78 3.03
CA MET A 162 -36.35 10.08 2.84
C MET A 162 -37.27 9.26 3.76
N SER A 163 -36.75 8.24 4.46
CA SER A 163 -37.55 7.31 5.27
C SER A 163 -37.85 7.78 6.71
N THR A 164 -37.55 9.03 7.08
CA THR A 164 -37.92 9.62 8.39
C THR A 164 -38.78 10.88 8.28
N ARG A 165 -39.30 11.22 7.09
CA ARG A 165 -40.28 12.29 6.93
C ARG A 165 -41.33 11.90 5.89
N SER A 166 -42.30 11.10 6.32
CA SER A 166 -43.58 11.01 5.63
C SER A 166 -44.67 11.45 6.59
N THR A 167 -44.78 12.78 6.73
CA THR A 167 -46.01 13.44 7.14
C THR A 167 -46.96 13.39 5.95
N THR A 168 -48.15 12.86 6.20
CA THR A 168 -49.39 12.96 5.44
C THR A 168 -49.56 14.31 4.74
N VAL A 169 -49.66 14.32 3.41
CA VAL A 169 -50.60 15.17 2.67
C VAL A 169 -51.03 14.44 1.40
N GLU A 170 -52.33 14.41 1.20
CA GLU A 170 -53.08 13.72 0.16
C GLU A 170 -53.10 14.48 -1.18
N HIS A 171 -53.65 13.80 -2.21
CA HIS A 171 -54.30 14.34 -3.42
C HIS A 171 -53.36 15.02 -4.46
N SER A 172 -53.36 14.72 -5.77
CA SER A 172 -54.47 14.38 -6.65
C SER A 172 -54.02 13.63 -7.91
N VAL A 173 -54.94 12.83 -8.44
CA VAL A 173 -54.94 12.16 -9.74
C VAL A 173 -55.11 13.18 -10.87
N SER A 174 -54.41 13.02 -12.00
CA SER A 174 -54.95 13.41 -13.32
C SER A 174 -54.31 12.55 -14.42
N MET A 175 -55.18 11.91 -15.21
CA MET A 175 -54.85 11.07 -16.35
C MET A 175 -55.06 11.81 -17.68
N ALA A 176 -54.29 11.36 -18.67
CA ALA A 176 -54.61 11.24 -20.11
C ALA A 176 -54.32 12.46 -21.03
N PRO A 177 -54.44 12.30 -22.37
CA PRO A 177 -53.40 11.76 -23.24
C PRO A 177 -53.18 12.65 -24.50
N SER A 178 -52.19 12.36 -25.37
CA SER A 178 -52.34 12.55 -26.83
C SER A 178 -51.16 12.00 -27.65
N THR A 179 -51.54 11.23 -28.66
CA THR A 179 -50.86 10.80 -29.88
C THR A 179 -50.37 11.97 -30.76
N THR A 180 -49.33 11.78 -31.57
CA THR A 180 -49.28 12.13 -33.02
C THR A 180 -48.04 11.47 -33.69
N VAL A 181 -48.24 11.11 -34.95
CA VAL A 181 -47.49 10.26 -35.89
C VAL A 181 -46.49 11.07 -36.75
N ARG A 182 -45.53 10.35 -37.40
CA ARG A 182 -44.96 10.52 -38.78
C ARG A 182 -43.42 10.71 -38.79
N ALA A 183 -42.58 9.76 -39.28
CA ALA A 183 -42.26 9.30 -40.67
C ALA A 183 -41.65 10.43 -41.54
N SER A 184 -40.57 10.35 -42.34
CA SER A 184 -39.63 9.35 -42.91
C SER A 184 -38.28 10.12 -43.16
N ASP A 185 -37.10 9.60 -43.51
CA ASP A 185 -36.60 8.88 -44.71
C ASP A 185 -35.17 8.37 -44.34
N SER A 186 -34.70 7.16 -44.66
CA SER A 186 -34.53 6.42 -45.93
C SER A 186 -33.33 6.86 -46.81
N SER A 187 -32.33 5.97 -46.87
CA SER A 187 -31.39 5.61 -47.97
C SER A 187 -30.08 5.09 -47.33
N VAL A 188 -29.72 3.80 -47.29
CA VAL A 188 -29.56 2.72 -48.29
C VAL A 188 -28.51 3.01 -49.37
N VAL A 189 -27.37 2.31 -49.29
CA VAL A 189 -26.64 1.60 -50.36
C VAL A 189 -25.43 0.91 -49.70
N THR A 190 -25.51 -0.38 -49.38
CA THR A 190 -25.09 -1.59 -50.16
C THR A 190 -23.59 -1.71 -50.44
N GLY A 191 -23.02 -2.84 -50.01
CA GLY A 191 -21.69 -3.32 -50.39
C GLY A 191 -21.33 -4.64 -49.69
N VAL A 192 -21.89 -5.73 -50.21
CA VAL A 192 -21.69 -7.14 -49.81
C VAL A 192 -20.34 -7.66 -50.33
N GLY A 193 -19.66 -8.58 -49.61
CA GLY A 193 -18.86 -9.61 -50.29
C GLY A 193 -17.65 -10.23 -49.59
N HIS A 194 -17.89 -11.35 -48.89
CA HIS A 194 -17.15 -12.63 -48.92
C HIS A 194 -15.65 -12.78 -48.59
N SER A 195 -15.42 -13.60 -47.53
CA SER A 195 -14.56 -14.80 -47.42
C SER A 195 -13.08 -14.79 -47.87
N GLY A 196 -12.20 -15.23 -46.97
CA GLY A 196 -10.88 -15.75 -47.35
C GLY A 196 -9.86 -15.94 -46.22
N THR A 197 -9.93 -17.09 -45.54
CA THR A 197 -8.82 -17.93 -45.02
C THR A 197 -7.42 -17.36 -44.75
N SER A 198 -6.96 -17.58 -43.52
CA SER A 198 -5.64 -18.02 -43.03
C SER A 198 -4.35 -17.64 -43.79
N ARG A 199 -3.37 -17.09 -43.06
CA ARG A 199 -1.96 -17.56 -43.11
C ARG A 199 -1.10 -17.05 -41.94
N LEU A 200 -0.37 -17.99 -41.35
CA LEU A 200 0.73 -17.86 -40.40
C LEU A 200 2.04 -17.52 -41.14
N SER A 201 2.95 -16.80 -40.47
CA SER A 201 4.44 -16.83 -40.54
C SER A 201 4.96 -15.58 -39.79
N SER A 202 5.59 -15.67 -38.62
CA SER A 202 7.01 -16.00 -38.35
C SER A 202 8.01 -15.08 -39.06
N SER A 203 8.82 -14.31 -38.29
CA SER A 203 10.30 -14.40 -38.27
C SER A 203 10.99 -13.13 -37.71
N THR A 204 11.71 -13.33 -36.59
CA THR A 204 13.12 -12.94 -36.28
C THR A 204 13.61 -11.48 -36.13
N VAL A 205 14.35 -11.29 -35.00
CA VAL A 205 15.63 -10.54 -34.74
C VAL A 205 15.62 -8.99 -34.87
N ALA A 206 16.33 -8.15 -34.09
CA ALA A 206 17.33 -8.24 -33.01
C ALA A 206 17.37 -6.91 -32.20
N ALA A 207 18.13 -6.92 -31.09
CA ALA A 207 18.93 -5.88 -30.41
C ALA A 207 18.95 -4.44 -31.02
N ASP A 208 19.10 -3.32 -30.31
CA ASP A 208 19.80 -3.01 -29.06
C ASP A 208 19.46 -1.54 -28.68
N ASP A 209 19.95 -1.12 -27.51
CA ASP A 209 20.23 0.23 -27.01
C ASP A 209 19.15 1.06 -26.28
N THR A 210 19.51 1.38 -25.04
CA THR A 210 18.86 2.34 -24.14
C THR A 210 19.77 3.57 -23.99
N PRO A 211 19.25 4.73 -23.58
CA PRO A 211 19.87 5.31 -22.38
C PRO A 211 18.88 5.85 -21.34
N MET A 212 19.26 5.51 -20.10
CA MET A 212 18.93 6.05 -18.77
C MET A 212 17.97 7.24 -18.62
N ALA A 213 16.93 7.02 -17.80
CA ALA A 213 16.37 8.06 -16.94
C ALA A 213 16.39 7.57 -15.48
N SER A 214 17.06 8.37 -14.65
CA SER A 214 17.25 8.23 -13.22
C SER A 214 15.96 8.58 -12.49
N ILE A 215 15.28 7.62 -11.87
CA ILE A 215 14.13 7.92 -11.00
C ILE A 215 14.16 6.99 -9.78
N LYS A 216 14.44 7.60 -8.62
CA LYS A 216 14.02 7.17 -7.28
C LYS A 216 12.65 6.50 -7.37
N THR A 217 12.39 5.41 -6.64
CA THR A 217 11.34 5.36 -5.62
C THR A 217 11.07 3.92 -5.14
N THR A 218 11.04 3.83 -3.80
CA THR A 218 10.48 2.85 -2.86
C THR A 218 9.75 1.60 -3.39
N PRO A 219 10.03 0.40 -2.85
CA PRO A 219 9.24 -0.79 -3.11
C PRO A 219 8.11 -0.95 -2.10
N ASN A 220 6.92 -1.27 -2.61
CA ASN A 220 5.78 -1.67 -1.81
C ASN A 220 5.32 -3.08 -2.24
N ALA A 221 5.69 -4.04 -1.38
CA ALA A 221 5.39 -5.46 -1.33
C ALA A 221 4.24 -6.06 -2.12
N ALA A 222 4.58 -7.19 -2.72
CA ALA A 222 3.81 -8.43 -2.65
C ALA A 222 4.76 -9.65 -2.75
N ALA A 223 5.72 -9.80 -1.82
CA ALA A 223 6.57 -11.01 -1.74
C ALA A 223 7.22 -11.31 -0.38
N ALA A 224 6.84 -10.63 0.72
CA ALA A 224 7.54 -10.72 2.02
C ALA A 224 6.67 -11.28 3.15
N ALA A 225 5.85 -12.32 2.88
CA ALA A 225 5.00 -12.92 3.91
C ALA A 225 5.65 -14.11 4.64
N ALA A 226 6.84 -14.57 4.24
CA ALA A 226 7.46 -15.77 4.82
C ALA A 226 8.64 -15.51 5.77
N ASP A 227 9.24 -14.30 5.78
CA ASP A 227 10.58 -14.12 6.38
C ASP A 227 10.67 -13.01 7.46
N THR A 228 9.52 -12.64 8.04
CA THR A 228 9.44 -11.74 9.22
C THR A 228 9.06 -12.51 10.49
N SER A 229 8.66 -13.77 10.33
CA SER A 229 8.16 -14.65 11.39
C SER A 229 9.26 -15.07 12.38
N ASP A 230 10.50 -15.24 11.91
CA ASP A 230 11.58 -15.81 12.73
C ASP A 230 12.23 -14.81 13.70
N ILE A 231 12.39 -13.56 13.27
CA ILE A 231 12.98 -12.50 14.11
C ILE A 231 12.02 -12.10 15.24
N GLY A 232 10.71 -12.06 14.95
CA GLY A 232 9.68 -11.71 15.92
C GLY A 232 9.37 -12.80 16.97
N ASN A 233 9.82 -14.04 16.74
CA ASN A 233 9.63 -15.16 17.68
C ASN A 233 10.82 -15.33 18.64
N SER A 234 12.00 -14.81 18.29
CA SER A 234 13.22 -14.90 19.12
C SER A 234 13.27 -13.87 20.25
N ILE A 235 12.39 -12.86 20.22
CA ILE A 235 12.35 -11.79 21.22
C ILE A 235 11.22 -12.09 22.22
N PRO A 236 11.51 -12.19 23.54
CA PRO A 236 10.48 -12.42 24.55
C PRO A 236 9.43 -11.31 24.51
N ARG A 237 8.22 -11.66 24.07
CA ARG A 237 7.10 -10.72 24.05
C ARG A 237 6.74 -10.34 25.48
N VAL A 238 6.53 -9.06 25.71
CA VAL A 238 6.12 -8.55 27.02
C VAL A 238 4.59 -8.55 27.10
N PRO A 239 3.99 -9.00 28.22
CA PRO A 239 2.56 -8.83 28.45
C PRO A 239 2.22 -7.35 28.37
N ILE A 240 1.42 -6.97 27.38
CA ILE A 240 0.90 -5.61 27.26
C ILE A 240 -0.09 -5.43 28.42
N GLY A 241 0.11 -4.39 29.24
CA GLY A 241 -0.79 -4.07 30.33
C GLY A 241 -2.20 -3.81 29.79
N THR A 242 -3.19 -4.55 30.29
CA THR A 242 -4.61 -4.38 29.92
C THR A 242 -5.24 -3.14 30.58
N VAL A 243 -4.56 -2.56 31.57
CA VAL A 243 -5.01 -1.38 32.30
C VAL A 243 -4.81 -0.12 31.43
N PRO A 244 -5.82 0.73 31.24
CA PRO A 244 -5.68 1.99 30.50
C PRO A 244 -4.57 2.88 31.07
N ALA A 245 -3.82 3.59 30.20
CA ALA A 245 -2.72 4.47 30.61
C ALA A 245 -3.15 5.54 31.63
N GLU A 246 -4.38 6.00 31.55
CA GLU A 246 -4.97 7.00 32.44
C GLU A 246 -5.10 6.52 33.90
N GLN A 247 -5.19 5.21 34.13
CA GLN A 247 -5.42 4.61 35.44
C GLN A 247 -4.12 4.15 36.13
N LEU A 248 -2.98 4.25 35.45
CA LEU A 248 -1.68 3.85 36.00
C LEU A 248 -1.07 4.96 36.85
N SER A 249 -0.34 4.57 37.90
CA SER A 249 0.46 5.50 38.70
C SER A 249 1.65 6.03 37.87
N ASP A 250 2.23 7.17 38.24
CA ASP A 250 3.36 7.75 37.52
C ASP A 250 4.60 6.83 37.54
N ALA A 251 4.77 6.08 38.63
CA ALA A 251 5.82 5.08 38.75
C ALA A 251 5.61 3.92 37.76
N ASP A 252 4.36 3.44 37.65
CA ASP A 252 4.01 2.33 36.77
C ASP A 252 4.05 2.74 35.28
N LEU A 253 3.59 3.95 34.95
CA LEU A 253 3.68 4.51 33.60
C LEU A 253 5.14 4.55 33.11
N ASN A 254 6.05 5.04 33.97
CA ASN A 254 7.46 5.12 33.63
C ASN A 254 8.14 3.75 33.58
N ALA A 255 7.77 2.83 34.48
CA ALA A 255 8.27 1.46 34.47
C ALA A 255 7.84 0.70 33.21
N GLU A 256 6.56 0.77 32.83
CA GLU A 256 6.01 0.14 31.63
C GLU A 256 6.61 0.77 30.36
N LYS A 257 6.76 2.10 30.31
CA LYS A 257 7.41 2.81 29.20
C LYS A 257 8.86 2.37 29.02
N ARG A 258 9.63 2.25 30.10
CA ARG A 258 11.03 1.78 30.03
C ARG A 258 11.10 0.34 29.53
N ARG A 259 10.21 -0.53 30.01
CA ARG A 259 10.13 -1.93 29.58
C ARG A 259 9.80 -2.05 28.08
N LEU A 260 8.77 -1.34 27.61
CA LEU A 260 8.40 -1.35 26.19
C LEU A 260 9.50 -0.74 25.32
N LYS A 261 10.16 0.34 25.78
CA LYS A 261 11.30 0.92 25.06
C LYS A 261 12.44 -0.10 24.89
N GLN A 262 12.76 -0.87 25.92
CA GLN A 262 13.80 -1.90 25.84
C GLN A 262 13.45 -3.00 24.84
N VAL A 263 12.19 -3.46 24.83
CA VAL A 263 11.72 -4.48 23.88
C VAL A 263 11.76 -3.97 22.45
N LEU A 264 11.20 -2.78 22.20
CA LEU A 264 11.19 -2.16 20.88
C LEU A 264 12.60 -1.88 20.39
N HIS A 265 13.51 -1.40 21.26
CA HIS A 265 14.91 -1.20 20.90
C HIS A 265 15.63 -2.52 20.58
N ARG A 266 15.39 -3.59 21.35
CA ARG A 266 15.94 -4.92 21.04
C ARG A 266 15.44 -5.44 19.71
N PHE A 267 14.15 -5.28 19.41
CA PHE A 267 13.59 -5.61 18.12
C PHE A 267 14.22 -4.81 16.99
N GLU A 268 14.29 -3.49 17.11
CA GLU A 268 14.91 -2.63 16.09
C GLU A 268 16.38 -2.98 15.88
N SER A 269 17.14 -3.25 16.95
CA SER A 269 18.55 -3.62 16.89
C SER A 269 18.77 -4.99 16.25
N GLU A 270 17.98 -6.01 16.61
CA GLU A 270 18.05 -7.34 16.00
C GLU A 270 17.59 -7.32 14.55
N PHE A 271 16.55 -6.55 14.24
CA PHE A 271 16.08 -6.37 12.88
C PHE A 271 17.15 -5.68 12.02
N GLU A 272 17.78 -4.63 12.52
CA GLU A 272 18.87 -3.93 11.86
C GLU A 272 20.13 -4.81 11.74
N ARG A 273 20.43 -5.64 12.74
CA ARG A 273 21.53 -6.63 12.69
C ARG A 273 21.32 -7.69 11.62
N VAL A 274 20.10 -8.19 11.46
CA VAL A 274 19.78 -9.29 10.53
C VAL A 274 19.50 -8.80 9.12
N LYS A 275 18.72 -7.72 8.96
CA LYS A 275 18.30 -7.19 7.65
C LYS A 275 19.16 -6.03 7.17
N GLY A 276 20.06 -5.50 8.01
CA GLY A 276 20.94 -4.38 7.65
C GLY A 276 20.24 -3.02 7.55
N GLU A 277 18.94 -2.95 7.85
CA GLU A 277 18.11 -1.76 7.76
C GLU A 277 17.15 -1.65 8.94
N ARG A 278 16.69 -0.44 9.24
CA ARG A 278 15.69 -0.21 10.28
C ARG A 278 14.30 -0.73 9.87
N PRO A 279 13.54 -1.35 10.79
CA PRO A 279 12.24 -1.91 10.46
C PRO A 279 11.24 -0.85 9.98
N ASN A 280 10.67 -1.09 8.80
CA ASN A 280 9.67 -0.23 8.18
C ASN A 280 8.27 -0.50 8.77
N ARG A 281 7.26 0.31 8.43
CA ARG A 281 5.89 0.20 9.00
C ARG A 281 5.28 -1.19 8.83
N ARG A 282 5.65 -1.91 7.76
CA ARG A 282 5.16 -3.27 7.48
C ARG A 282 5.84 -4.33 8.36
N ASP A 283 7.12 -4.16 8.63
CA ASP A 283 7.92 -5.07 9.46
C ASP A 283 7.55 -4.96 10.94
N ARG A 284 7.04 -3.80 11.35
CA ARG A 284 6.51 -3.55 12.70
C ARG A 284 5.15 -4.20 12.97
N ARG A 285 4.54 -4.93 12.02
CA ARG A 285 3.24 -5.61 12.21
C ARG A 285 3.24 -6.53 13.43
N GLY A 286 4.36 -7.21 13.69
CA GLY A 286 4.51 -8.11 14.84
C GLY A 286 4.59 -7.41 16.21
N PHE A 287 4.92 -6.11 16.22
CA PHE A 287 5.10 -5.28 17.43
C PHE A 287 4.13 -4.10 17.49
N THR A 288 3.07 -4.11 16.66
CA THR A 288 2.17 -2.96 16.48
C THR A 288 1.47 -2.57 17.78
N ALA A 289 1.09 -3.55 18.60
CA ALA A 289 0.42 -3.30 19.87
C ALA A 289 1.38 -2.65 20.90
N GLU A 290 2.64 -3.07 20.92
CA GLU A 290 3.71 -2.53 21.75
C GLU A 290 4.07 -1.09 21.34
N TYR A 291 4.16 -0.80 20.04
CA TYR A 291 4.34 0.56 19.53
C TYR A 291 3.17 1.47 19.90
N HIS A 292 1.93 0.99 19.78
CA HIS A 292 0.74 1.75 20.17
C HIS A 292 0.71 2.02 21.67
N ARG A 293 0.97 1.01 22.49
CA ARG A 293 1.01 1.15 23.96
C ARG A 293 2.11 2.11 24.40
N TYR A 294 3.31 1.99 23.82
CA TYR A 294 4.41 2.92 24.11
C TYR A 294 4.04 4.36 23.75
N GLY A 295 3.36 4.59 22.63
CA GLY A 295 2.84 5.90 22.25
C GLY A 295 1.80 6.45 23.24
N GLN A 296 0.86 5.62 23.69
CA GLN A 296 -0.12 6.00 24.72
C GLN A 296 0.56 6.42 26.03
N LEU A 297 1.53 5.63 26.51
CA LEU A 297 2.28 5.95 27.73
C LEU A 297 3.09 7.24 27.58
N LYS A 298 3.72 7.45 26.42
CA LYS A 298 4.48 8.69 26.14
C LYS A 298 3.57 9.92 26.17
N ASN A 299 2.38 9.82 25.58
CA ASN A 299 1.40 10.91 25.53
C ASN A 299 0.81 11.20 26.91
N GLU A 300 0.49 10.18 27.69
CA GLU A 300 -0.04 10.34 29.04
C GLU A 300 1.00 10.94 29.99
N ILE A 301 2.26 10.52 29.90
CA ILE A 301 3.36 11.15 30.66
C ILE A 301 3.54 12.62 30.24
N ALA A 302 3.54 12.92 28.94
CA ALA A 302 3.66 14.30 28.47
C ALA A 302 2.49 15.19 28.95
N LYS A 303 1.27 14.63 29.00
CA LYS A 303 0.07 15.27 29.53
C LYS A 303 0.18 15.55 31.03
N ARG A 304 0.73 14.62 31.82
CA ARG A 304 0.95 14.80 33.27
C ARG A 304 2.10 15.75 33.59
N GLU A 305 3.14 15.77 32.77
CA GLU A 305 4.29 16.67 32.89
C GLU A 305 4.03 18.08 32.33
N GLY A 306 2.83 18.35 31.78
CA GLY A 306 2.46 19.66 31.25
C GLY A 306 3.26 20.08 30.00
N LYS A 307 3.86 19.12 29.28
CA LYS A 307 4.71 19.38 28.11
C LYS A 307 3.92 19.03 26.83
N PRO A 308 3.68 19.97 25.91
CA PRO A 308 2.92 19.67 24.70
C PRO A 308 3.64 18.60 23.86
N ALA A 309 2.89 17.58 23.44
CA ALA A 309 3.38 16.45 22.67
C ALA A 309 4.02 16.93 21.36
N ALA A 310 5.28 16.56 21.12
CA ALA A 310 5.93 16.73 19.83
C ALA A 310 5.51 15.59 18.90
N ASP A 311 4.84 15.97 17.80
CA ASP A 311 4.57 15.15 16.61
C ASP A 311 5.85 14.53 16.03
#